data_AF-A0A7Y8FBH1-F1
#
_entry.id   AF-A0A7Y8FBH1-F1
#
_cell.length_a   1.000
_cell.length_b   1.000
_cell.length_c   1.000
_cell.angle_alpha   90.00
_cell.angle_beta   90.00
_cell.angle_gamma   90.00
#
_symmetry.space_group_name_H-M   'P 1'
#
loop_
_entity.id
_entity.type
_entity.pdbx_description
1 polymer ?
#
loop_
_entity_poly.entity_id
_entity_poly.type
_entity_poly.pdbx_seq_one_letter_code
_entity_poly.pdbx_strand_id
1 'polypeptide(L)' 'MPLPGFHSPVDQPAYGSPPSDKLFAIRAGLSTEVALCNASEILESAAVSAYDCAEHLDGASRKQVLAVVQWVEMA' A
#
# COMPACT_ATOMS: atom_id res chain seq x y z
N MET A 1 -3.06 -48.90 -14.53
CA MET A 1 -4.36 -48.58 -13.89
C MET A 1 -4.13 -47.43 -12.92
N PRO A 2 -4.75 -46.24 -13.09
CA PRO A 2 -4.70 -45.17 -12.10
C PRO A 2 -5.95 -45.17 -11.23
N LEU A 3 -5.81 -44.85 -9.93
CA LEU A 3 -6.85 -44.12 -9.20
C LEU A 3 -6.22 -42.95 -8.44
N PRO A 4 -6.94 -41.80 -8.36
CA PRO A 4 -6.39 -40.50 -8.04
C PRO A 4 -6.78 -40.04 -6.62
N GLY A 5 -5.91 -39.29 -5.93
CA GLY A 5 -6.27 -38.78 -4.62
C GLY A 5 -5.25 -37.82 -4.03
N PHE A 6 -5.56 -36.54 -4.15
CA PHE A 6 -5.19 -35.45 -3.24
C PHE A 6 -3.72 -35.06 -3.12
N HIS A 7 -3.31 -34.11 -3.96
CA HIS A 7 -3.02 -32.78 -3.44
C HIS A 7 -3.25 -31.78 -4.57
N SER A 8 -4.45 -31.19 -4.62
CA SER A 8 -4.63 -29.94 -5.35
C SER A 8 -3.59 -28.96 -4.81
N PRO A 9 -2.78 -28.29 -5.63
CA PRO A 9 -2.15 -27.08 -5.15
C PRO A 9 -3.30 -26.20 -4.69
N VAL A 10 -3.23 -25.80 -3.43
CA VAL A 10 -4.12 -24.80 -2.84
C VAL A 10 -4.41 -23.76 -3.91
N ASP A 11 -5.70 -23.47 -4.10
CA ASP A 11 -6.19 -22.33 -4.88
C ASP A 11 -5.55 -21.09 -4.25
N GLN A 12 -4.31 -20.83 -4.66
CA GLN A 12 -3.57 -19.65 -4.31
C GLN A 12 -4.23 -18.64 -5.25
N PRO A 13 -5.09 -17.74 -4.75
CA PRO A 13 -5.58 -16.69 -5.60
C PRO A 13 -4.32 -16.06 -6.13
N ALA A 14 -4.16 -16.10 -7.45
CA ALA A 14 -3.20 -15.28 -8.12
C ALA A 14 -3.60 -13.86 -7.73
N TYR A 15 -3.03 -13.35 -6.64
CA TYR A 15 -2.84 -11.93 -6.43
C TYR A 15 -1.94 -11.55 -7.59
N GLY A 16 -2.56 -11.40 -8.76
CA GLY A 16 -1.94 -10.84 -9.93
C GLY A 16 -1.27 -9.60 -9.40
N SER A 17 0.05 -9.55 -9.57
CA SER A 17 0.87 -8.44 -9.10
C SER A 17 0.08 -7.18 -9.41
N PRO A 18 -0.31 -6.39 -8.39
CA PRO A 18 -1.09 -5.18 -8.66
C PRO A 18 -0.32 -4.44 -9.74
N PRO A 19 -0.98 -3.99 -10.82
CA PRO A 19 -0.29 -3.22 -11.85
C PRO A 19 0.51 -2.15 -11.13
N SER A 20 1.81 -2.09 -11.40
CA SER A 20 2.81 -1.31 -10.62
C SER A 20 2.52 0.19 -10.53
N ASP A 21 1.41 0.64 -11.14
CA ASP A 21 0.90 2.00 -11.14
C ASP A 21 -0.18 2.26 -10.06
N LYS A 22 -0.57 1.25 -9.27
CA LYS A 22 -1.56 1.41 -8.18
C LYS A 22 -0.87 1.56 -6.84
N LEU A 23 -0.87 2.78 -6.29
CA LEU A 23 -0.38 3.07 -4.94
C LEU A 23 -1.20 2.35 -3.85
N PHE A 24 -2.47 2.02 -4.14
CA PHE A 24 -3.35 1.29 -3.22
C PHE A 24 -3.96 0.06 -3.89
N ALA A 25 -3.74 -1.10 -3.27
CA ALA A 25 -4.39 -2.35 -3.66
C ALA A 25 -5.67 -2.53 -2.83
N ILE A 26 -6.82 -2.39 -3.48
CA ILE A 26 -8.13 -2.62 -2.84
C ILE A 26 -8.39 -4.12 -2.78
N ARG A 27 -8.68 -4.65 -1.58
CA ARG A 27 -9.11 -6.05 -1.41
C ARG A 27 -10.46 -6.25 -2.12
N ALA A 28 -10.57 -7.31 -2.93
CA ALA A 28 -11.83 -7.67 -3.56
C ALA A 28 -12.94 -7.85 -2.50
N GLY A 29 -14.07 -7.16 -2.69
CA GLY A 29 -15.22 -7.20 -1.77
C GLY A 29 -15.38 -6.00 -0.83
N LEU A 30 -14.49 -4.99 -0.88
CA LEU A 30 -14.68 -3.72 -0.17
C LEU A 30 -15.45 -2.71 -1.03
N SER A 31 -16.35 -1.95 -0.39
CA SER A 31 -16.95 -0.76 -1.01
C SER A 31 -15.84 0.25 -1.33
N THR A 32 -15.95 0.92 -2.49
CA THR A 32 -15.01 1.96 -2.91
C THR A 32 -14.83 3.03 -1.84
N GLU A 33 -15.91 3.44 -1.18
CA GLU A 33 -15.89 4.41 -0.07
C GLU A 33 -15.00 3.93 1.08
N VAL A 34 -15.22 2.70 1.57
CA VAL A 34 -14.43 2.12 2.66
C VAL A 34 -12.96 1.97 2.28
N ALA A 35 -12.69 1.60 1.02
CA ALA A 35 -11.33 1.51 0.51
C ALA A 35 -10.64 2.88 0.45
N LEU A 36 -11.36 3.93 0.06
CA LEU A 36 -10.86 5.30 0.04
C LEU A 36 -10.62 5.83 1.47
N CYS A 37 -11.55 5.62 2.40
CA CYS A 37 -11.36 5.99 3.80
C CYS A 37 -10.11 5.33 4.39
N ASN A 38 -9.95 4.02 4.19
CA ASN A 38 -8.76 3.30 4.65
C ASN A 38 -7.48 3.82 3.98
N ALA A 39 -7.51 4.16 2.69
CA ALA A 39 -6.35 4.73 2.00
C ALA A 39 -6.00 6.12 2.57
N SER A 40 -6.99 6.98 2.81
CA SER A 40 -6.80 8.29 3.43
C SER A 40 -6.22 8.20 4.83
N GLU A 41 -6.71 7.29 5.68
CA GLU A 41 -6.16 7.05 7.03
C GLU A 41 -4.70 6.60 6.97
N ILE A 42 -4.36 5.70 6.03
CA ILE A 42 -2.98 5.26 5.82
C ILE A 42 -2.10 6.43 5.36
N LEU A 43 -2.56 7.23 4.41
CA LEU A 43 -1.83 8.40 3.91
C LEU A 43 -1.60 9.43 5.01
N GLU A 44 -2.61 9.71 5.83
CA GLU A 44 -2.49 10.62 6.98
C GLU A 44 -1.46 10.10 7.99
N SER A 45 -1.52 8.81 8.33
CA SER A 45 -0.54 8.20 9.24
C SER A 45 0.89 8.23 8.68
N ALA A 46 1.05 8.06 7.36
CA ALA A 46 2.33 8.11 6.68
C ALA A 46 2.89 9.54 6.65
N ALA A 47 2.05 10.55 6.40
CA ALA A 47 2.45 11.96 6.42
C ALA A 47 2.93 12.38 7.81
N VAL A 48 2.19 12.04 8.87
CA VAL A 48 2.58 12.33 10.26
C VAL A 48 3.91 11.65 10.61
N SER A 49 4.06 10.38 10.25
CA SER A 49 5.32 9.64 10.50
C SER A 49 6.50 10.23 9.73
N ALA A 50 6.26 10.70 8.51
CA ALA A 50 7.29 11.33 7.69
C ALA A 50 7.67 12.73 8.21
N TYR A 51 6.71 13.52 8.71
CA TYR A 51 7.02 14.78 9.38
C TYR A 51 7.88 14.56 10.63
N ASP A 52 7.52 13.59 11.49
CA ASP A 52 8.32 13.23 12.66
C ASP A 52 9.74 12.79 12.27
N CYS A 53 9.88 11.99 11.21
CA CYS A 53 11.19 11.65 10.65
C CYS A 53 11.94 12.90 10.16
N ALA A 54 11.26 13.84 9.52
CA ALA A 54 11.86 15.06 8.98
C ALA A 54 12.35 16.03 10.08
N GLU A 55 11.73 16.03 11.26
CA GLU A 55 12.18 16.86 12.40
C GLU A 55 13.54 16.42 12.93
N HIS A 56 13.87 15.13 12.82
CA HIS A 56 15.12 14.54 13.30
C HIS A 56 16.23 14.47 12.23
N LEU A 57 15.94 14.92 11.00
CA LEU A 57 16.86 14.89 9.86
C LEU A 57 17.30 16.31 9.48
N ASP A 58 18.51 16.43 8.93
CA ASP A 58 19.02 17.70 8.43
C ASP A 58 19.49 17.61 6.96
N GLY A 59 19.60 18.78 6.32
CA GLY A 59 20.17 18.90 4.97
C GLY A 59 19.34 18.22 3.88
N ALA A 60 19.99 17.40 3.05
CA ALA A 60 19.36 16.79 1.87
C ALA A 60 18.32 15.72 2.23
N SER A 61 18.54 14.94 3.29
CA SER A 61 17.63 13.88 3.72
C SER A 61 16.29 14.44 4.19
N ARG A 62 16.29 15.54 4.95
CA ARG A 62 15.05 16.24 5.32
C ARG A 62 14.27 16.73 4.11
N LYS A 63 14.95 17.28 3.10
CA LYS A 63 14.29 17.74 1.85
C LYS A 63 13.63 16.59 1.09
N GLN A 64 14.25 15.41 1.06
CA GLN A 64 13.68 14.23 0.42
C GLN A 64 12.43 13.75 1.15
N VAL A 65 12.47 13.69 2.48
CA VAL A 65 11.30 13.29 3.28
C VAL A 65 10.14 14.29 3.12
N LEU A 66 10.42 15.60 3.15
CA LEU A 66 9.40 16.62 2.89
C LEU A 66 8.82 16.53 1.46
N ALA A 67 9.63 16.16 0.46
CA ALA A 67 9.12 15.93 -0.89
C ALA A 67 8.17 14.73 -0.96
N VAL A 68 8.46 13.66 -0.21
CA VAL A 68 7.56 12.49 -0.10
C VAL A 68 6.23 12.88 0.58
N VAL A 69 6.29 13.69 1.63
CA VAL A 69 5.07 14.22 2.27
C VAL A 69 4.23 15.02 1.29
N GLN A 70 4.86 15.90 0.50
CA GLN A 70 4.16 16.68 -0.52
C GLN A 70 3.46 15.78 -1.56
N TRP A 71 4.05 14.64 -1.91
CA TRP A 71 3.42 13.70 -2.83
C TRP A 71 2.22 12.98 -2.20
N VAL A 72 2.31 12.65 -0.92
CA VAL A 72 1.21 12.07 -0.15
C VAL A 72 0.02 13.04 -0.05
N GLU A 73 0.27 14.32 0.19
CA GLU A 73 -0.79 15.34 0.27
C GLU A 73 -1.48 15.63 -1.07
N MET A 74 -0.85 15.25 -2.18
CA MET A 74 -1.34 15.48 -3.55
C MET A 74 -2.01 14.24 -4.18
N ALA A 75 -2.04 13.11 -3.46
CA ALA A 75 -2.65 11.85 -3.89
C ALA A 75 -4.17 11.86 -3.74
#